data_AF-A0A960GUX1-F1
#
_entry.id   AF-A0A960GUX1-F1
#
_cell.length_a   1.000
_cell.length_b   1.000
_cell.length_c   1.000
_cell.angle_alpha   90.00
_cell.angle_beta   90.00
_cell.angle_gamma   90.00
#
_symmetry.space_group_name_H-M   'P 1'
#
loop_
_entity.id
_entity.type
_entity.pdbx_description
1 polymer ?
#
loop_
_entity_poly.entity_id
_entity_poly.type
_entity_poly.pdbx_seq_one_letter_code
_entity_poly.pdbx_strand_id
1 'polypeptide(L)'
;YDLLGRLGHSPPEQEAFLTRIVIGVPPDRARQTWEQGCPTSWLNPDAPPFFILHGDIDTFVSARQAEAFADRLRAVSGQPVVYAELPGAQHMWEALPSVRTAATVAAVDRFLSHLHRQYSNRSASAPGR
;
A
#
# COMPACT_ATOMS: atom_id res chain seq x y z
N TYR A 1 -2.08 0.96 -5.16
CA TYR A 1 -1.26 1.28 -6.33
C TYR A 1 -1.97 0.91 -7.61
N ASP A 2 -1.59 1.54 -8.72
CA ASP A 2 -2.14 1.27 -10.04
C ASP A 2 -1.02 1.16 -11.07
N LEU A 3 -0.61 -0.08 -11.35
CA LEU A 3 0.52 -0.37 -12.22
C LEU A 3 0.20 -0.13 -13.70
N LEU A 4 -1.08 -0.02 -14.05
CA LEU A 4 -1.57 0.31 -15.39
C LEU A 4 -1.66 1.81 -15.64
N GLY A 5 -1.31 2.67 -14.67
CA GLY A 5 -1.29 4.12 -14.84
C GLY A 5 -2.66 4.77 -15.07
N ARG A 6 -3.77 4.07 -14.83
CA ARG A 6 -5.16 4.56 -14.98
C ARG A 6 -5.45 5.75 -14.08
N LEU A 7 -4.72 5.87 -12.96
CA LEU A 7 -4.81 7.01 -12.02
C LEU A 7 -3.81 8.15 -12.35
N GLY A 8 -2.98 8.04 -13.39
CA GLY A 8 -2.12 9.12 -13.88
C GLY A 8 -0.93 9.51 -13.00
N HIS A 9 -0.64 8.74 -11.94
CA HIS A 9 0.46 9.03 -10.99
C HIS A 9 1.66 8.08 -11.13
N SER A 10 1.67 7.22 -12.14
CA SER A 10 2.71 6.22 -12.34
C SER A 10 3.89 6.79 -13.15
N PRO A 11 5.11 6.83 -12.60
CA PRO A 11 6.29 7.24 -13.35
C PRO A 11 6.57 6.29 -14.53
N PRO A 12 6.98 6.77 -15.72
CA PRO A 12 7.31 5.91 -16.86
C PRO A 12 8.40 4.87 -16.56
N GLU A 13 9.37 5.23 -15.71
CA GLU A 13 10.45 4.33 -15.31
C GLU A 13 9.96 3.13 -14.49
N GLN A 14 8.88 3.31 -13.73
CA GLN A 14 8.23 2.23 -13.01
C GLN A 14 7.66 1.18 -13.98
N GLU A 15 6.93 1.61 -15.02
CA GLU A 15 6.37 0.68 -16.02
C GLU A 15 7.47 -0.05 -16.79
N ALA A 16 8.53 0.67 -17.19
CA ALA A 16 9.67 0.06 -17.87
C ALA A 16 10.36 -1.01 -17.01
N PHE A 17 10.55 -0.73 -15.71
CA PHE A 17 11.09 -1.70 -14.76
C PHE A 17 10.17 -2.91 -14.61
N LEU A 18 8.87 -2.69 -14.39
CA LEU A 18 7.89 -3.77 -14.23
C LEU A 18 7.82 -4.64 -15.48
N THR A 19 7.80 -4.04 -16.67
CA THR A 19 7.81 -4.75 -17.95
C THR A 19 9.04 -5.62 -18.10
N ARG A 20 10.22 -5.09 -17.81
CA ARG A 20 11.49 -5.78 -18.08
C ARG A 20 11.85 -6.82 -17.02
N ILE A 21 11.58 -6.54 -15.75
CA ILE A 21 12.13 -7.30 -14.62
C ILE A 21 11.07 -8.12 -13.88
N VAL A 22 9.86 -7.60 -13.73
CA VAL A 22 8.85 -8.21 -12.84
C VAL A 22 7.83 -9.04 -13.61
N ILE A 23 7.20 -8.45 -14.63
CA ILE A 23 6.11 -9.06 -15.40
C ILE A 23 6.65 -9.72 -16.68
N GLY A 24 7.71 -9.17 -17.27
CA GLY A 24 8.39 -9.74 -18.44
C GLY A 24 7.71 -9.46 -19.80
N VAL A 25 6.58 -8.75 -19.80
CA VAL A 25 5.79 -8.46 -21.00
C VAL A 25 5.07 -7.12 -20.84
N PRO A 26 5.02 -6.26 -21.88
CA PRO A 26 4.36 -4.96 -21.80
C PRO A 26 2.83 -5.08 -21.65
N PRO A 27 2.16 -4.05 -21.10
CA PRO A 27 0.74 -4.10 -20.76
C PRO A 27 -0.19 -4.28 -21.97
N ASP A 28 0.21 -3.81 -23.16
CA ASP A 28 -0.52 -4.00 -24.41
C ASP A 28 -0.57 -5.47 -24.87
N ARG A 29 0.43 -6.27 -24.48
CA ARG A 29 0.53 -7.70 -24.84
C ARG A 29 0.04 -8.66 -23.75
N ALA A 30 -0.12 -8.19 -22.52
CA ALA A 30 -0.53 -9.02 -21.38
C ALA A 30 -1.46 -8.29 -20.41
N ARG A 31 -2.46 -7.58 -20.94
CA ARG A 31 -3.36 -6.72 -20.16
C ARG A 31 -3.95 -7.41 -18.92
N GLN A 32 -4.42 -8.65 -19.06
CA GLN A 32 -5.00 -9.40 -17.94
C GLN A 32 -3.98 -9.66 -16.81
N THR A 33 -2.73 -9.99 -17.15
CA THR A 33 -1.65 -10.18 -16.17
C THR A 33 -1.36 -8.90 -15.40
N TRP A 34 -1.30 -7.77 -16.10
CA TRP A 34 -1.13 -6.46 -15.46
C TRP A 34 -2.32 -6.07 -14.59
N GLU A 35 -3.55 -6.37 -15.02
CA GLU A 35 -4.76 -6.13 -14.21
C GLU A 35 -4.74 -6.94 -12.91
N GLN A 36 -4.32 -8.21 -12.96
CA GLN A 36 -4.14 -9.05 -11.79
C GLN A 36 -3.06 -8.51 -10.84
N GLY A 37 -1.99 -7.93 -11.39
CA GLY A 37 -0.93 -7.30 -10.62
C GLY A 37 -1.28 -5.95 -10.01
N CYS A 38 -2.37 -5.29 -10.43
CA CYS A 38 -2.75 -3.97 -9.95
C CYS A 38 -3.59 -4.03 -8.66
N PRO A 39 -3.12 -3.50 -7.50
CA PRO A 39 -3.91 -3.50 -6.27
C PRO A 39 -5.27 -2.78 -6.40
N THR A 40 -5.36 -1.76 -7.25
CA THR A 40 -6.62 -1.05 -7.53
C THR A 40 -7.68 -1.90 -8.22
N SER A 41 -7.32 -3.02 -8.83
CA SER A 41 -8.26 -3.98 -9.42
C SER A 41 -8.95 -4.86 -8.36
N TRP A 42 -8.46 -4.85 -7.12
CA TRP A 42 -8.90 -5.75 -6.04
C TRP A 42 -9.59 -5.02 -4.87
N LEU A 43 -9.89 -3.73 -5.04
CA LEU A 43 -10.60 -2.95 -4.02
C LEU A 43 -12.00 -3.51 -3.79
N ASN A 44 -12.33 -3.80 -2.54
CA ASN A 44 -13.62 -4.35 -2.16
C ASN A 44 -13.99 -4.01 -0.70
N PRO A 45 -15.27 -4.12 -0.31
CA PRO A 45 -15.72 -3.76 1.03
C PRO A 45 -15.14 -4.61 2.16
N ASP A 46 -14.80 -5.86 1.86
CA ASP A 46 -14.26 -6.84 2.81
C ASP A 46 -12.73 -6.76 2.94
N ALA A 47 -12.10 -5.76 2.33
CA ALA A 47 -10.68 -5.52 2.49
C ALA A 47 -10.32 -5.38 3.98
N PRO A 48 -9.24 -6.02 4.45
CA PRO A 48 -8.80 -5.93 5.85
C PRO A 48 -8.38 -4.49 6.20
N PRO A 49 -8.08 -4.19 7.47
CA PRO A 49 -7.46 -2.91 7.81
C PRO A 49 -6.12 -2.71 7.07
N PHE A 50 -5.87 -1.50 6.56
CA PHE A 50 -4.63 -1.14 5.88
C PHE A 50 -3.90 -0.02 6.62
N PHE A 51 -2.57 -0.12 6.66
CA PHE A 51 -1.69 1.00 6.93
C PHE A 51 -0.71 1.14 5.77
N ILE A 52 -0.81 2.26 5.06
CA ILE A 52 0.00 2.62 3.90
C ILE A 52 0.96 3.71 4.36
N LEU A 53 2.25 3.40 4.36
CA LEU A 53 3.33 4.33 4.68
C LEU A 53 4.16 4.58 3.42
N HIS A 54 4.45 5.84 3.10
CA HIS A 54 5.17 6.22 1.89
C HIS A 54 6.23 7.28 2.15
N GLY A 55 7.31 7.32 1.35
CA GLY A 55 8.26 8.42 1.37
C GLY A 55 7.79 9.58 0.49
N ASP A 56 7.74 10.80 1.02
CA ASP A 56 7.19 11.97 0.32
C ASP A 56 7.96 12.35 -0.96
N ILE A 57 9.26 12.04 -1.02
CA ILE A 57 10.13 12.33 -2.16
C ILE A 57 10.43 11.10 -3.01
N ASP A 58 9.73 9.97 -2.82
CA ASP A 58 9.93 8.75 -3.62
C ASP A 58 9.78 9.02 -5.13
N THR A 59 10.90 8.89 -5.84
CA THR A 59 10.99 9.11 -7.29
C THR A 59 10.71 7.86 -8.13
N PHE A 60 10.71 6.67 -7.51
CA PHE A 60 10.47 5.40 -8.21
C PHE A 60 8.99 5.01 -8.18
N VAL A 61 8.35 5.13 -7.02
CA VAL A 61 6.90 4.95 -6.85
C VAL A 61 6.34 6.20 -6.20
N SER A 62 5.72 7.08 -7.00
CA SER A 62 5.20 8.35 -6.50
C SER A 62 4.24 8.17 -5.31
N ALA A 63 4.44 8.97 -4.25
CA ALA A 63 3.53 9.04 -3.10
C ALA A 63 2.07 9.30 -3.50
N ARG A 64 1.84 10.04 -4.60
CA ARG A 64 0.48 10.29 -5.14
C ARG A 64 -0.25 9.01 -5.55
N GLN A 65 0.46 7.95 -5.94
CA GLN A 65 -0.17 6.65 -6.19
C GLN A 65 -0.66 5.99 -4.91
N ALA A 66 0.10 6.15 -3.82
CA ALA A 66 -0.26 5.61 -2.51
C ALA A 66 -1.46 6.39 -1.92
N GLU A 67 -1.45 7.72 -2.02
CA GLU A 67 -2.56 8.60 -1.65
C GLU A 67 -3.84 8.22 -2.42
N ALA A 68 -3.78 8.19 -3.76
CA ALA A 68 -4.95 7.86 -4.59
C ALA A 68 -5.47 6.43 -4.33
N PHE A 69 -4.59 5.49 -3.99
CA PHE A 69 -5.01 4.15 -3.59
C PHE A 69 -5.69 4.14 -2.22
N ALA A 70 -5.13 4.84 -1.23
CA ALA A 70 -5.71 4.96 0.10
C ALA A 70 -7.12 5.56 0.03
N ASP A 71 -7.31 6.61 -0.76
CA ASP A 71 -8.61 7.27 -0.90
C ASP A 71 -9.66 6.38 -1.57
N ARG A 72 -9.28 5.67 -2.65
CA ARG A 72 -10.20 4.72 -3.29
C ARG A 72 -10.52 3.53 -2.38
N LEU A 73 -9.55 3.06 -1.60
CA LEU A 73 -9.78 1.98 -0.64
C LEU A 73 -10.68 2.44 0.52
N ARG A 74 -10.48 3.65 1.06
CA ARG A 74 -11.36 4.27 2.08
C ARG A 74 -12.80 4.40 1.60
N ALA A 75 -12.99 4.72 0.31
CA ALA A 75 -14.32 4.89 -0.26
C ALA A 75 -15.13 3.59 -0.30
N VAL A 76 -14.48 2.42 -0.30
CA VAL A 76 -15.16 1.12 -0.43
C VAL A 76 -15.06 0.23 0.81
N SER A 77 -13.95 0.27 1.55
CA SER A 77 -13.69 -0.63 2.67
C SER A 77 -14.47 -0.23 3.91
N GLY A 78 -15.04 -1.22 4.62
CA GLY A 78 -15.60 -1.03 5.95
C GLY A 78 -14.57 -1.03 7.08
N GLN A 79 -13.27 -1.20 6.76
CA GLN A 79 -12.19 -1.31 7.73
C GLN A 79 -11.31 -0.05 7.76
N PRO A 80 -10.52 0.18 8.83
CA PRO A 80 -9.60 1.31 8.92
C PRO A 80 -8.56 1.32 7.79
N VAL A 81 -8.39 2.46 7.13
CA VAL A 81 -7.35 2.70 6.11
C VAL A 81 -6.53 3.93 6.51
N VAL A 82 -5.34 3.68 7.05
CA VAL A 82 -4.40 4.71 7.50
C VAL A 82 -3.41 4.97 6.37
N TYR A 83 -3.18 6.25 6.06
CA TYR A 83 -2.15 6.70 5.12
C TYR A 83 -1.25 7.70 5.84
N ALA A 84 0.06 7.53 5.71
CA ALA A 84 1.04 8.47 6.22
C ALA A 84 2.21 8.59 5.25
N GLU A 85 2.75 9.80 5.18
CA GLU A 85 4.01 10.07 4.48
C GLU A 85 5.13 10.34 5.49
N LEU A 86 6.34 9.93 5.16
CA LEU A 86 7.54 10.23 5.93
C LEU A 86 8.33 11.36 5.25
N PRO A 87 8.45 12.54 5.88
CA PRO A 87 9.12 13.68 5.26
C PRO A 87 10.60 13.44 4.92
N GLY A 88 10.97 13.84 3.71
CA GLY A 88 12.28 13.67 3.10
C GLY A 88 12.70 12.22 2.83
N ALA A 89 11.80 11.25 2.89
CA ALA A 89 12.12 9.84 2.65
C ALA A 89 12.01 9.48 1.16
N GLN A 90 13.09 8.94 0.60
CA GLN A 90 13.12 8.35 -0.75
C GLN A 90 12.57 6.93 -0.75
N HIS A 91 12.49 6.29 -1.92
CA HIS A 91 12.23 4.85 -2.03
C HIS A 91 13.14 4.01 -1.10
N MET A 92 12.61 2.93 -0.52
CA MET A 92 13.34 1.98 0.34
C MET A 92 14.10 2.63 1.51
N TRP A 93 13.56 3.71 2.10
CA TRP A 93 14.20 4.45 3.20
C TRP A 93 14.46 3.60 4.45
N GLU A 94 13.72 2.52 4.59
CA GLU A 94 13.73 1.57 5.70
C GLU A 94 14.70 0.39 5.50
N ALA A 95 15.32 0.26 4.32
CA ALA A 95 16.16 -0.90 3.98
C ALA A 95 17.44 -1.00 4.83
N LEU A 96 17.91 0.12 5.40
CA LEU A 96 19.08 0.16 6.29
C LEU A 96 18.68 0.72 7.67
N PRO A 97 19.33 0.29 8.77
CA PRO A 97 19.07 0.86 10.09
C PRO A 97 19.30 2.38 10.13
N SER A 98 18.27 3.12 10.55
CA SER A 98 18.31 4.57 10.70
C SER A 98 17.20 5.05 11.64
N VAL A 99 17.19 6.35 11.97
CA VAL A 99 16.07 6.97 12.70
C VAL A 99 14.75 6.84 11.94
N ARG A 100 14.77 6.84 10.60
CA ARG A 100 13.59 6.65 9.75
C ARG A 100 13.07 5.22 9.83
N THR A 101 13.97 4.25 9.88
CA THR A 101 13.65 2.83 10.04
C THR A 101 13.06 2.57 11.43
N ALA A 102 13.66 3.12 12.49
CA ALA A 102 13.12 3.02 13.84
C ALA A 102 11.73 3.65 13.96
N ALA A 103 11.52 4.83 13.35
CA ALA A 103 10.20 5.46 13.30
C ALA A 103 9.17 4.62 12.53
N THR A 104 9.57 4.03 11.40
CA THR A 104 8.75 3.13 10.59
C THR A 104 8.32 1.91 11.38
N VAL A 105 9.26 1.22 12.03
CA VAL A 105 8.97 0.06 12.91
C VAL A 105 8.00 0.44 14.01
N ALA A 106 8.24 1.58 14.68
CA ALA A 106 7.37 2.04 15.76
C ALA A 106 5.97 2.45 15.27
N ALA A 107 5.81 2.91 14.03
CA ALA A 107 4.51 3.20 13.44
C ALA A 107 3.74 1.92 13.12
N VAL A 108 4.41 0.94 12.50
CA VAL A 108 3.83 -0.37 12.18
C VAL A 108 3.43 -1.12 13.45
N ASP A 109 4.29 -1.14 14.46
CA ASP A 109 3.99 -1.75 15.77
C ASP A 109 2.73 -1.15 16.40
N ARG A 110 2.59 0.18 16.42
CA ARG A 110 1.41 0.84 16.97
C ARG A 110 0.12 0.44 16.23
N PHE A 111 0.18 0.37 14.89
CA PHE A 111 -0.96 -0.05 14.08
C PHE A 111 -1.35 -1.50 14.38
N LEU A 112 -0.39 -2.43 14.34
CA LEU A 112 -0.65 -3.85 14.61
C LEU A 112 -1.10 -4.09 16.04
N SER A 113 -0.51 -3.41 17.01
CA SER A 113 -0.91 -3.46 18.43
C SER A 113 -2.34 -2.96 18.63
N HIS A 114 -2.76 -1.93 17.89
CA HIS A 114 -4.15 -1.46 17.92
C HIS A 114 -5.10 -2.52 17.38
N LEU A 115 -4.81 -3.09 16.21
CA LEU A 115 -5.64 -4.14 15.60
C LEU A 115 -5.71 -5.39 16.48
N HIS A 116 -4.59 -5.81 17.06
CA HIS A 116 -4.55 -6.96 17.96
C HIS A 116 -5.45 -6.75 19.18
N ARG A 117 -5.38 -5.57 19.82
CA ARG A 117 -6.28 -5.23 20.94
C ARG A 117 -7.75 -5.27 20.53
N GLN A 118 -8.11 -4.73 19.36
CA GLN A 118 -9.48 -4.78 18.86
C GLN A 118 -9.95 -6.22 18.64
N TYR A 119 -9.09 -7.05 18.05
CA TYR A 119 -9.37 -8.48 17.86
C TYR A 119 -9.57 -9.21 19.19
N SER A 120 -8.66 -9.05 20.15
CA SER A 120 -8.75 -9.68 21.47
C SER A 120 -10.04 -9.28 22.20
N ASN A 121 -10.41 -8.00 22.14
CA ASN A 121 -11.64 -7.51 22.76
C ASN A 121 -12.89 -8.10 22.12
N ARG A 122 -12.94 -8.22 20.78
CA ARG A 122 -14.05 -8.87 20.08
C ARG A 122 -14.17 -10.34 20.46
N SER A 123 -13.06 -11.06 20.50
CA SER A 123 -13.02 -12.48 20.88
C SER A 123 -13.45 -12.71 22.33
N ALA A 124 -13.10 -11.82 23.25
CA ALA A 124 -13.53 -11.89 24.65
C ALA A 124 -15.03 -11.56 24.83
N SER A 125 -15.61 -10.74 23.94
CA SER A 125 -17.02 -10.36 23.96
C SER A 125 -17.97 -11.31 23.23
N ALA A 126 -17.44 -12.29 22.48
CA ALA A 126 -18.24 -13.28 21.79
C ALA A 126 -18.77 -14.32 22.80
N PRO A 127 -20.10 -14.57 22.89
CA PRO A 127 -20.63 -15.62 23.76
C PRO A 127 -20.04 -16.96 23.36
N GLY A 128 -19.67 -17.78 24.35
CA GLY A 128 -19.16 -19.13 24.14
C GLY A 128 -20.09 -19.93 23.21
N ARG A 129 -19.51 -20.53 22.17
CA ARG A 129 -20.20 -21.55 21.36
C ARG A 129 -20.44 -22.81 22.17
#